data_AF-A0AAJ2H3Z4-F1
#
_entry.id   AF-A0AAJ2H3Z4-F1
#
_cell.length_a   1.000
_cell.length_b   1.000
_cell.length_c   1.000
_cell.angle_alpha   90.00
_cell.angle_beta   90.00
_cell.angle_gamma   90.00
#
_symmetry.space_group_name_H-M   'P 1'
#
loop_
_entity.id
_entity.type
_entity.pdbx_description
1 polymer ?
#
loop_
_entity_poly.entity_id
_entity_poly.type
_entity_poly.pdbx_seq_one_letter_code
_entity_poly.pdbx_strand_id
1 'polypeptide(L)'
;ELAATLSQVNVPIWVGIGHERDRTILDEIAHRSFDTPSKVIAGIKSHIVSVTSQAQQYFEQIYSTAHYEFNAIQADIEAYLADIKSTSKFQLAQLDYQIDQLIHEQKHLSQRQVDHVQQQAEQLMREILLQSPKQTLDRGYAIVRLNGKVVT
;
A
#
# COMPACT_ATOMS: atom_id res chain seq x y z
N GLU A 1 14.62 -67.66 8.42
CA GLU A 1 14.33 -66.68 9.50
C GLU A 1 14.94 -65.31 9.25
N LEU A 2 16.25 -65.17 9.02
CA LEU A 2 16.90 -63.87 8.79
C LEU A 2 16.21 -63.00 7.72
N ALA A 3 15.89 -63.55 6.55
CA ALA A 3 15.18 -62.84 5.49
C ALA A 3 13.78 -62.37 5.91
N ALA A 4 13.06 -63.19 6.69
CA ALA A 4 11.73 -62.83 7.19
C ALA A 4 11.82 -61.65 8.18
N THR A 5 12.82 -61.67 9.08
CA THR A 5 13.06 -60.55 10.00
C THR A 5 13.45 -59.28 9.26
N LEU A 6 14.35 -59.38 8.28
CA LEU A 6 14.81 -58.24 7.49
C LEU A 6 13.69 -57.64 6.62
N SER A 7 12.78 -58.47 6.10
CA SER A 7 11.63 -57.99 5.30
C SER A 7 10.64 -57.11 6.08
N GLN A 8 10.68 -57.14 7.40
CA GLN A 8 9.79 -56.35 8.27
C GLN A 8 10.39 -55.00 8.68
N VAL A 9 11.62 -54.69 8.25
CA VAL A 9 12.32 -53.47 8.63
C VAL A 9 11.94 -52.30 7.71
N ASN A 10 11.70 -51.12 8.30
CA ASN A 10 11.28 -49.91 7.57
C ASN A 10 12.44 -49.08 6.96
N VAL A 11 13.66 -49.61 6.96
CA VAL A 11 14.82 -48.94 6.37
C VAL A 11 15.28 -49.69 5.12
N PRO A 12 15.79 -48.99 4.09
CA PRO A 12 16.29 -49.63 2.89
C PRO A 12 17.48 -50.54 3.23
N ILE A 13 17.39 -51.82 2.88
CA ILE A 13 18.42 -52.83 3.15
C ILE A 13 19.31 -53.02 1.93
N TRP A 14 20.62 -53.00 2.13
CA TRP A 14 21.60 -53.27 1.09
C TRP A 14 22.34 -54.57 1.38
N VAL A 15 22.45 -55.46 0.39
CA VAL A 15 23.01 -56.81 0.55
C VAL A 15 24.24 -56.98 -0.34
N GLY A 16 25.26 -57.68 0.17
CA GLY A 16 26.52 -57.92 -0.54
C GLY A 16 27.09 -59.31 -0.32
N ILE A 17 26.25 -60.34 -0.19
CA ILE A 17 26.68 -61.70 0.22
C ILE A 17 26.80 -62.65 -0.98
N GLY A 18 26.11 -62.37 -2.09
CA GLY A 18 26.05 -63.24 -3.26
C GLY A 18 27.28 -63.11 -4.18
N HIS A 19 27.33 -63.96 -5.20
CA HIS A 19 28.24 -63.87 -6.34
C HIS A 19 27.35 -63.71 -7.59
N GLU A 20 27.85 -63.17 -8.71
CA GLU A 20 27.03 -62.92 -9.93
C GLU A 20 26.22 -64.14 -10.45
N ARG A 21 26.53 -65.35 -9.99
CA ARG A 21 25.83 -66.60 -10.36
C ARG A 21 24.80 -67.11 -9.34
N ASP A 22 24.83 -66.64 -8.08
CA ASP A 22 23.99 -67.17 -7.00
C ASP A 22 23.03 -66.08 -6.48
N ARG A 23 21.76 -66.12 -6.90
CA ARG A 23 20.71 -65.27 -6.30
C ARG A 23 20.22 -65.88 -4.99
N THR A 24 20.27 -65.10 -3.91
CA THR A 24 19.81 -65.52 -2.59
C THR A 24 18.46 -64.88 -2.25
N ILE A 25 17.73 -65.47 -1.30
CA ILE A 25 16.46 -64.91 -0.79
C ILE A 25 16.67 -63.49 -0.23
N LEU A 26 17.88 -63.17 0.25
CA LEU A 26 18.22 -61.84 0.75
C LEU A 26 18.26 -60.80 -0.38
N ASP A 27 18.60 -61.19 -1.60
CA ASP A 27 18.62 -60.28 -2.75
C ASP A 27 17.22 -59.88 -3.20
N GLU A 28 16.23 -60.77 -3.01
CA GLU A 28 14.83 -60.51 -3.35
C GLU A 28 14.15 -59.51 -2.40
N ILE A 29 14.64 -59.39 -1.17
CA ILE A 29 14.12 -58.43 -0.18
C ILE A 29 14.99 -57.16 -0.07
N ALA A 30 16.13 -57.10 -0.76
CA ALA A 30 17.04 -55.97 -0.68
C ALA A 30 16.52 -54.77 -1.49
N HIS A 31 16.71 -53.56 -0.96
CA HIS A 31 16.54 -52.33 -1.74
C HIS A 31 17.63 -52.19 -2.81
N ARG A 32 18.85 -52.65 -2.50
CA ARG A 32 19.96 -52.80 -3.46
C ARG A 32 20.78 -54.05 -3.14
N SER A 33 21.01 -54.87 -4.15
CA SER A 33 21.91 -56.03 -4.06
C SER A 33 23.21 -55.74 -4.80
N PHE A 34 24.32 -56.28 -4.28
CA PHE A 34 25.68 -56.15 -4.77
C PHE A 34 26.37 -57.51 -4.76
N ASP A 35 27.29 -57.75 -5.69
CA ASP A 35 27.97 -59.05 -5.83
C ASP A 35 29.10 -59.30 -4.82
N THR A 36 29.45 -58.31 -3.98
CA THR A 36 30.46 -58.49 -2.92
C THR A 36 30.23 -57.50 -1.78
N PRO A 37 30.70 -57.79 -0.55
CA PRO A 37 30.64 -56.83 0.55
C PRO A 37 31.43 -55.54 0.21
N SER A 38 32.53 -55.66 -0.53
CA SER A 38 33.33 -54.50 -0.96
C SER A 38 32.56 -53.57 -1.90
N LYS A 39 31.71 -54.11 -2.80
CA LYS A 39 30.84 -53.29 -3.65
C LYS A 39 29.76 -52.57 -2.85
N VAL A 40 29.23 -53.18 -1.78
CA VAL A 40 28.31 -52.49 -0.84
C VAL A 40 29.01 -51.28 -0.21
N ILE A 41 30.23 -51.46 0.32
CA ILE A 41 31.00 -50.37 0.95
C ILE A 41 31.24 -49.23 -0.06
N ALA A 42 31.62 -49.56 -1.29
CA ALA A 42 31.80 -48.57 -2.35
C ALA A 42 30.50 -47.83 -2.69
N GLY A 43 29.38 -48.55 -2.75
CA GLY A 43 28.05 -47.97 -2.94
C GLY A 43 27.68 -47.01 -1.81
N ILE A 44 27.95 -47.38 -0.55
CA ILE A 44 27.64 -46.55 0.62
C ILE A 44 28.47 -45.27 0.56
N LYS A 45 29.78 -45.40 0.30
CA LYS A 45 30.67 -44.25 0.12
C LYS A 45 30.17 -43.30 -0.97
N SER A 46 29.82 -43.84 -2.14
CA SER A 46 29.30 -43.04 -3.26
C SER A 46 27.99 -42.34 -2.90
N HIS A 47 27.08 -43.05 -2.20
CA HIS A 47 25.82 -42.47 -1.78
C HIS A 47 26.00 -41.35 -0.76
N ILE A 48 26.88 -41.51 0.23
CA ILE A 48 27.21 -40.46 1.19
C ILE A 48 27.73 -39.23 0.45
N VAL A 49 28.72 -39.39 -0.44
CA VAL A 49 29.28 -38.27 -1.23
C VAL A 49 28.20 -37.56 -2.04
N SER A 50 27.32 -38.32 -2.70
CA SER A 50 26.22 -37.77 -3.49
C SER A 50 25.24 -36.97 -2.64
N VAL A 51 24.79 -37.53 -1.51
CA VAL A 51 23.85 -36.86 -0.61
C VAL A 51 24.48 -35.61 0.01
N THR A 52 25.75 -35.67 0.43
CA THR A 52 26.43 -34.49 0.98
C THR A 52 26.59 -33.38 -0.06
N SER A 53 26.89 -33.75 -1.31
CA SER A 53 27.00 -32.78 -2.40
C SER A 53 25.65 -32.14 -2.72
N GLN A 54 24.57 -32.92 -2.76
CA GLN A 54 23.22 -32.40 -2.95
C GLN A 54 22.79 -31.49 -1.81
N ALA A 55 23.06 -31.86 -0.56
CA ALA A 55 22.75 -31.04 0.60
C ALA A 55 23.48 -29.68 0.55
N GLN A 56 24.76 -29.68 0.13
CA GLN A 56 25.50 -28.44 -0.07
C GLN A 56 24.90 -27.58 -1.18
N GLN A 57 24.54 -28.18 -2.32
CA GLN A 57 23.88 -27.46 -3.42
C GLN A 57 22.55 -26.83 -2.99
N TYR A 58 21.72 -27.58 -2.25
CA TYR A 58 20.46 -27.04 -1.73
C TYR A 58 20.70 -25.91 -0.74
N PHE A 59 21.71 -26.01 0.12
CA PHE A 59 22.08 -24.93 1.03
C PHE A 59 22.47 -23.65 0.27
N GLU A 60 23.35 -23.78 -0.73
CA GLU A 60 23.78 -22.65 -1.56
C GLU A 60 22.61 -22.03 -2.33
N GLN A 61 21.69 -22.86 -2.83
CA GLN A 61 20.49 -22.39 -3.53
C GLN A 61 19.56 -21.63 -2.57
N ILE A 62 19.24 -22.20 -1.41
CA ILE A 62 18.39 -21.54 -0.40
C ILE A 62 19.01 -20.21 0.02
N TYR A 63 20.31 -20.19 0.30
CA TYR A 63 21.02 -18.99 0.70
C TYR A 63 20.97 -17.90 -0.38
N SER A 64 21.29 -18.25 -1.63
CA SER A 64 21.31 -17.28 -2.73
C SER A 64 19.92 -16.72 -3.04
N THR A 65 18.89 -17.57 -3.07
CA THR A 65 17.50 -17.13 -3.27
C THR A 65 17.03 -16.24 -2.12
N ALA A 66 17.24 -16.65 -0.87
CA ALA A 66 16.84 -15.85 0.29
C ALA A 66 17.55 -14.49 0.30
N HIS A 67 18.84 -14.46 -0.03
CA HIS A 67 19.62 -13.23 -0.07
C HIS A 67 19.15 -12.29 -1.19
N TYR A 68 18.85 -12.83 -2.37
CA TYR A 68 18.32 -12.06 -3.50
C TYR A 68 16.97 -11.41 -3.16
N GLU A 69 16.02 -12.21 -2.66
CA GLU A 69 14.69 -11.73 -2.26
C GLU A 69 14.78 -10.67 -1.15
N PHE A 70 15.64 -10.89 -0.16
CA PHE A 70 15.86 -9.94 0.91
C PHE A 70 16.35 -8.59 0.37
N ASN A 71 17.35 -8.59 -0.50
CA ASN A 71 17.89 -7.36 -1.08
C ASN A 71 16.86 -6.65 -1.99
N ALA A 72 16.06 -7.41 -2.73
CA ALA A 72 14.99 -6.87 -3.56
C ALA A 72 13.92 -6.15 -2.72
N ILE A 73 13.44 -6.80 -1.65
CA ILE A 73 12.47 -6.21 -0.72
C ILE A 73 13.04 -4.96 -0.05
N GLN A 74 14.31 -4.97 0.35
CA GLN A 74 14.96 -3.80 0.94
C GLN A 74 15.01 -2.63 -0.05
N ALA A 75 15.35 -2.89 -1.32
CA ALA A 75 15.33 -1.86 -2.36
C ALA A 75 13.92 -1.29 -2.60
N ASP A 76 12.89 -2.16 -2.61
CA ASP A 76 11.50 -1.73 -2.75
C ASP A 76 11.05 -0.86 -1.57
N ILE A 77 11.40 -1.23 -0.34
CA ILE A 77 11.11 -0.43 0.86
C ILE A 77 11.74 0.96 0.76
N GLU A 78 13.01 1.03 0.35
CA GLU A 78 13.70 2.31 0.16
C GLU A 78 13.02 3.18 -0.91
N ALA A 79 12.59 2.57 -2.02
CA ALA A 79 11.86 3.25 -3.08
C ALA A 79 10.50 3.78 -2.58
N TYR A 80 9.71 2.96 -1.89
CA TYR A 80 8.41 3.38 -1.34
C TYR A 80 8.56 4.50 -0.30
N LEU A 81 9.57 4.44 0.57
CA LEU A 81 9.83 5.50 1.54
C LEU A 81 10.22 6.82 0.85
N ALA A 82 11.05 6.75 -0.20
CA ALA A 82 11.41 7.92 -0.98
C ALA A 82 10.19 8.53 -1.67
N ASP A 83 9.33 7.69 -2.27
CA ASP A 83 8.11 8.13 -2.94
C ASP A 83 7.14 8.80 -1.96
N ILE A 84 6.78 8.12 -0.86
CA ILE A 84 5.89 8.67 0.17
C ILE A 84 6.38 10.02 0.68
N LYS A 85 7.69 10.14 0.95
CA LYS A 85 8.27 11.39 1.44
C LYS A 85 8.19 12.51 0.40
N SER A 86 8.49 12.21 -0.87
CA SER A 86 8.46 13.20 -1.94
C SER A 86 7.02 13.66 -2.24
N THR A 87 6.09 12.71 -2.34
CA THR A 87 4.67 12.96 -2.62
C THR A 87 4.01 13.71 -1.49
N SER A 88 4.26 13.33 -0.23
CA SER A 88 3.73 14.05 0.93
C SER A 88 4.23 15.50 0.97
N LYS A 89 5.52 15.73 0.69
CA LYS A 89 6.08 17.08 0.65
C LYS A 89 5.46 17.92 -0.47
N PHE A 90 5.30 17.34 -1.65
CA PHE A 90 4.66 18.01 -2.78
C PHE A 90 3.19 18.36 -2.46
N GLN A 91 2.44 17.42 -1.89
CA GLN A 91 1.04 17.61 -1.56
C GLN A 91 0.82 18.64 -0.45
N LEU A 92 1.68 18.69 0.56
CA LEU A 92 1.67 19.76 1.57
C LEU A 92 1.92 21.13 0.95
N ALA A 93 2.93 21.26 0.08
CA ALA A 93 3.22 22.52 -0.60
C ALA A 93 2.05 22.97 -1.50
N GLN A 94 1.36 22.02 -2.14
CA GLN A 94 0.17 22.31 -2.95
C GLN A 94 -1.01 22.77 -2.07
N LEU A 95 -1.23 22.16 -0.91
CA LEU A 95 -2.26 22.56 0.04
C LEU A 95 -1.99 23.96 0.61
N ASP A 96 -0.74 24.26 0.97
CA ASP A 96 -0.34 25.59 1.44
C ASP A 96 -0.67 26.65 0.38
N TYR A 97 -0.31 26.39 -0.89
CA TYR A 97 -0.66 27.28 -1.99
C TYR A 97 -2.17 27.46 -2.15
N GLN A 98 -2.96 26.38 -2.04
CA GLN A 98 -4.42 26.46 -2.12
C GLN A 98 -5.02 27.27 -0.97
N ILE A 99 -4.51 27.11 0.25
CA ILE A 99 -4.93 27.88 1.42
C ILE A 99 -4.66 29.37 1.18
N ASP A 100 -3.47 29.72 0.70
CA ASP A 100 -3.12 31.12 0.40
C ASP A 100 -4.07 31.72 -0.65
N GLN A 101 -4.36 30.98 -1.74
CA GLN A 101 -5.32 31.43 -2.74
C GLN A 101 -6.72 31.66 -2.15
N LEU A 102 -7.21 30.72 -1.32
CA LEU A 102 -8.52 30.84 -0.67
C LEU A 102 -8.57 32.02 0.31
N ILE A 103 -7.49 32.28 1.06
CA ILE A 103 -7.39 33.43 1.96
C ILE A 103 -7.46 34.73 1.15
N HIS A 104 -6.74 34.81 0.04
CA HIS A 104 -6.78 35.98 -0.84
C HIS A 104 -8.19 36.18 -1.42
N GLU A 105 -8.81 35.14 -1.92
CA GLU A 105 -10.17 35.19 -2.47
C GLU A 105 -11.20 35.62 -1.42
N GLN A 106 -11.17 35.00 -0.23
CA GLN A 106 -12.06 35.33 0.88
C GLN A 106 -11.94 36.80 1.29
N LYS A 107 -10.70 37.32 1.34
CA LYS A 107 -10.44 38.73 1.67
C LYS A 107 -11.05 39.67 0.63
N HIS A 108 -10.87 39.35 -0.66
CA HIS A 108 -11.44 40.15 -1.74
C HIS A 108 -12.97 40.14 -1.73
N LEU A 109 -13.60 38.99 -1.49
CA LEU A 109 -15.05 38.88 -1.36
C LEU A 109 -15.57 39.65 -0.15
N SER A 110 -14.88 39.57 0.98
CA SER A 110 -15.24 40.32 2.20
C SER A 110 -15.18 41.83 1.96
N GLN A 111 -14.14 42.33 1.30
CA GLN A 111 -14.03 43.76 0.98
C GLN A 111 -15.17 44.21 0.06
N ARG A 112 -15.48 43.44 -1.00
CA ARG A 112 -16.60 43.73 -1.89
C ARG A 112 -17.94 43.73 -1.16
N GLN A 113 -18.13 42.82 -0.20
CA GLN A 113 -19.36 42.77 0.60
C GLN A 113 -19.51 44.02 1.48
N VAL A 114 -18.43 44.47 2.11
CA VAL A 114 -18.44 45.72 2.90
C VAL A 114 -18.76 46.92 2.02
N ASP A 115 -18.08 47.05 0.88
CA ASP A 115 -18.32 48.15 -0.06
C ASP A 115 -19.78 48.16 -0.55
N HIS A 116 -20.33 46.98 -0.86
CA HIS A 116 -21.71 46.82 -1.29
C HIS A 116 -22.71 47.22 -0.19
N VAL A 117 -22.51 46.76 1.05
CA VAL A 117 -23.37 47.15 2.18
C VAL A 117 -23.29 48.64 2.46
N GLN A 118 -22.11 49.25 2.35
CA GLN A 118 -21.96 50.71 2.50
C GLN A 118 -22.75 51.45 1.44
N GLN A 119 -22.62 51.07 0.16
CA GLN A 119 -23.36 51.69 -0.94
C GLN A 119 -24.88 51.57 -0.73
N GLN A 120 -25.37 50.41 -0.29
CA GLN A 120 -26.78 50.19 0.03
C GLN A 120 -27.26 51.09 1.18
N ALA A 121 -26.47 51.20 2.25
CA ALA A 121 -26.79 52.05 3.39
C ALA A 121 -26.87 53.54 2.98
N GLU A 122 -25.94 54.00 2.14
CA GLU A 122 -25.98 55.36 1.60
C GLU A 122 -27.20 55.60 0.68
N GLN A 123 -27.58 54.60 -0.12
CA GLN A 123 -28.79 54.67 -0.95
C GLN A 123 -30.06 54.79 -0.08
N LEU A 124 -30.22 53.90 0.91
CA LEU A 124 -31.33 53.95 1.88
C LEU A 124 -31.38 55.29 2.62
N MET A 125 -30.23 55.82 3.05
CA MET A 125 -30.18 57.12 3.73
C MET A 125 -30.60 58.26 2.81
N ARG A 126 -30.19 58.24 1.53
CA ARG A 126 -30.66 59.20 0.52
C ARG A 126 -32.17 59.12 0.32
N GLU A 127 -32.73 57.92 0.24
CA GLU A 127 -34.18 57.72 0.12
C GLU A 127 -34.95 58.27 1.32
N ILE A 128 -34.51 57.96 2.56
CA ILE A 128 -35.14 58.47 3.79
C ILE A 128 -35.10 60.01 3.82
N LEU A 129 -33.97 60.62 3.47
CA LEU A 129 -33.84 62.08 3.45
C LEU A 129 -34.78 62.72 2.44
N LEU A 130 -34.85 62.16 1.22
CA LEU A 130 -35.74 62.62 0.15
C LEU A 130 -37.22 62.47 0.49
N GLN A 131 -37.57 61.44 1.26
CA GLN A 131 -38.93 61.20 1.74
C GLN A 131 -39.23 61.89 3.08
N SER A 132 -38.30 62.69 3.62
CA SER A 132 -38.53 63.34 4.90
C SER A 132 -39.69 64.36 4.79
N PRO A 133 -40.63 64.36 5.77
CA PRO A 133 -41.75 65.29 5.78
C PRO A 133 -41.31 66.75 5.69
N LYS A 134 -40.17 67.08 6.31
CA LYS A 134 -39.60 68.44 6.28
C LYS A 134 -39.19 68.86 4.86
N GLN A 135 -38.52 68.01 4.09
CA GLN A 135 -38.19 68.32 2.68
C GLN A 135 -39.43 68.35 1.78
N THR A 136 -40.44 67.54 2.08
CA THR A 136 -41.75 67.59 1.40
C THR A 136 -42.49 68.90 1.69
N LEU A 137 -42.40 69.40 2.93
CA LEU A 137 -42.94 70.69 3.34
C LEU A 137 -42.17 71.87 2.71
N ASP A 138 -40.83 71.78 2.64
CA ASP A 138 -39.96 72.82 2.06
C ASP A 138 -40.09 72.93 0.52
N ARG A 139 -40.40 71.83 -0.18
CA ARG A 139 -40.64 71.82 -1.64
C ARG A 139 -41.96 72.47 -2.07
N GLY A 140 -42.78 72.89 -1.12
CA GLY A 140 -44.12 73.39 -1.37
C GLY A 140 -45.10 72.24 -1.51
N TYR A 141 -46.04 72.17 -0.58
CA TYR A 141 -47.09 71.15 -0.57
C TYR A 141 -48.45 71.83 -0.76
N ALA A 142 -49.36 71.14 -1.43
CA ALA A 142 -50.74 71.58 -1.59
C ALA A 142 -51.66 70.55 -0.93
N ILE A 143 -52.47 70.99 0.03
CA ILE A 143 -53.52 70.15 0.62
C ILE A 143 -54.73 70.23 -0.31
N VAL A 144 -54.99 69.17 -1.06
CA VAL A 144 -56.18 69.07 -1.92
C VAL A 144 -57.34 68.51 -1.08
N ARG A 145 -58.48 69.21 -1.10
CA ARG A 145 -59.71 68.77 -0.42
C ARG A 145 -60.80 68.49 -1.43
N LEU A 146 -61.44 67.34 -1.32
CA LEU A 146 -62.63 66.98 -2.09
C LEU A 146 -63.83 66.96 -1.14
N ASN A 147 -64.86 67.75 -1.41
CA ASN A 147 -66.08 67.84 -0.58
C ASN A 147 -65.80 68.12 0.91
N GLY A 148 -64.82 68.99 1.20
CA GLY A 148 -64.46 69.39 2.57
C GLY A 148 -63.57 68.40 3.33
N LYS A 149 -63.32 67.19 2.79
CA LYS A 149 -62.40 66.21 3.37
C LYS A 149 -61.03 66.28 2.69
N VAL A 150 -59.97 66.18 3.49
CA VAL A 150 -58.59 66.05 2.99
C VAL A 150 -58.46 64.70 2.30
N VAL A 151 -57.95 64.71 1.08
CA VAL A 151 -57.63 63.48 0.34
C VAL A 151 -56.12 63.32 0.37
N THR A 152 -55.65 62.23 0.98
CA THR A 152 -54.24 61.81 1.04
C THR A 152 -53.77 61.25 -0.28
#